data_AF-A0A8H5GF11-F1
#
_entry.id   AF-A0A8H5GF11-F1
#
_cell.length_a   1.000
_cell.length_b   1.000
_cell.length_c   1.000
_cell.angle_alpha   90.00
_cell.angle_beta   90.00
_cell.angle_gamma   90.00
#
_symmetry.space_group_name_H-M   'P 1'
#
loop_
_entity.id
_entity.type
_entity.pdbx_description
1 polymer ?
#
loop_
_entity_poly.entity_id
_entity_poly.type
_entity_poly.pdbx_seq_one_letter_code
_entity_poly.pdbx_strand_id
1 'polypeptide(L)'
;MFNGIHMMAVPTDANLATQALSEEKTYRFQAFSADDAITLGLSIRKRFRASSRHGKGKGLVISIQTVAGHTLFSCTVGDLGHPSGISDVSLDSWACLEGMISVVKRTSHSSYYVEKGMSAMGKTAKQMGLDDNMRVSGGAFPIWLENAPCCPIAVVAAYSGSSQDDHNLVVNTVRDYIKKLRRSSDAPGLSMPEPSQGLPHRPISEWVSELGFGAGDQPLRHPEGSLYDHHEHHEHHEDHEHKEQ
;
A
#
# COMPACT_ATOMS: atom_id res chain seq x y z
N MET A 1 -23.37 7.36 -50.09
CA MET A 1 -22.48 8.03 -49.12
C MET A 1 -22.56 7.23 -47.83
N PHE A 2 -21.61 6.32 -47.60
CA PHE A 2 -21.54 5.51 -46.38
C PHE A 2 -20.59 6.20 -45.40
N ASN A 3 -21.13 6.72 -44.30
CA ASN A 3 -20.32 7.26 -43.20
C ASN A 3 -19.60 6.10 -42.51
N GLY A 4 -18.27 6.08 -42.64
CA GLY A 4 -17.39 5.17 -41.92
C GLY A 4 -17.43 5.47 -40.43
N ILE A 5 -18.07 4.59 -39.67
CA ILE A 5 -18.01 4.60 -38.21
C ILE A 5 -16.60 4.10 -37.86
N HIS A 6 -15.74 5.01 -37.41
CA HIS A 6 -14.43 4.69 -36.88
C HIS A 6 -14.63 3.91 -35.56
N MET A 7 -14.80 2.59 -35.63
CA MET A 7 -14.71 1.76 -34.44
C MET A 7 -13.28 1.87 -33.94
N MET A 8 -13.07 2.53 -32.81
CA MET A 8 -11.82 2.39 -32.07
C MET A 8 -11.71 0.92 -31.69
N ALA A 9 -10.81 0.19 -32.36
CA ALA A 9 -10.57 -1.21 -32.06
C ALA A 9 -10.19 -1.34 -30.58
N VAL A 10 -10.98 -2.09 -29.81
CA VAL A 10 -10.66 -2.38 -28.41
C VAL A 10 -9.31 -3.10 -28.37
N PRO A 11 -8.34 -2.65 -27.56
CA PRO A 11 -7.04 -3.31 -27.47
C PRO A 11 -7.20 -4.77 -27.08
N THR A 12 -6.53 -5.67 -27.81
CA THR A 12 -6.50 -7.09 -27.48
C THR A 12 -5.64 -7.33 -26.22
N ASP A 13 -5.85 -8.44 -25.53
CA ASP A 13 -5.01 -8.78 -24.36
C ASP A 13 -3.52 -8.91 -24.73
N ALA A 14 -3.20 -9.35 -25.95
CA ALA A 14 -1.82 -9.36 -26.44
C ALA A 14 -1.21 -7.94 -26.56
N ASN A 15 -2.01 -6.97 -27.02
CA ASN A 15 -1.59 -5.57 -27.09
C ASN A 15 -1.38 -4.99 -25.68
N LEU A 16 -2.29 -5.28 -24.75
CA LEU A 16 -2.19 -4.85 -23.36
C LEU A 16 -0.97 -5.45 -22.65
N ALA A 17 -0.68 -6.73 -22.88
CA ALA A 17 0.53 -7.37 -22.36
C ALA A 17 1.79 -6.71 -22.94
N THR A 18 1.82 -6.45 -24.24
CA THR A 18 2.96 -5.77 -24.88
C THR A 18 3.19 -4.37 -24.31
N GLN A 19 2.11 -3.63 -24.05
CA GLN A 19 2.18 -2.33 -23.40
C GLN A 19 2.75 -2.43 -21.98
N ALA A 20 2.23 -3.34 -21.15
CA ALA A 20 2.71 -3.53 -19.77
C ALA A 20 4.21 -3.86 -19.73
N LEU A 21 4.69 -4.71 -20.65
CA LEU A 21 6.11 -5.03 -20.77
C LEU A 21 6.97 -3.83 -21.19
N SER A 22 6.44 -2.93 -22.03
CA SER A 22 7.13 -1.69 -22.39
C SER A 22 7.23 -0.74 -21.19
N GLU A 23 6.18 -0.64 -20.39
CA GLU A 23 6.14 0.14 -19.15
C GLU A 23 7.19 -0.36 -18.15
N GLU A 24 7.28 -1.68 -17.93
CA GLU A 24 8.29 -2.32 -17.07
C GLU A 24 9.74 -2.03 -17.51
N LYS A 25 10.01 -2.03 -18.82
CA LYS A 25 11.34 -1.72 -19.36
C LYS A 25 11.72 -0.25 -19.19
N THR A 26 10.74 0.64 -19.21
CA THR A 26 10.96 2.09 -19.22
C THR A 26 11.07 2.67 -17.81
N TYR A 27 10.27 2.16 -16.88
CA TYR A 27 10.14 2.75 -15.54
C TYR A 27 11.10 2.10 -14.55
N ARG A 28 12.37 2.51 -14.63
CA ARG A 28 13.44 2.07 -13.75
C ARG A 28 13.94 3.22 -12.87
N PHE A 29 14.31 2.88 -11.65
CA PHE A 29 14.82 3.79 -10.63
C PHE A 29 16.36 3.84 -10.69
N GLN A 30 16.95 5.02 -10.46
CA GLN A 30 18.41 5.10 -10.27
C GLN A 30 18.83 4.54 -8.91
N ALA A 31 18.02 4.79 -7.89
CA ALA A 31 18.11 4.26 -6.54
C ALA A 31 16.69 4.16 -5.95
N PHE A 32 16.50 3.31 -4.93
CA PHE A 32 15.22 3.15 -4.26
C PHE A 32 15.44 2.84 -2.77
N SER A 33 14.87 3.68 -1.91
CA SER A 33 14.99 3.62 -0.46
C SER A 33 13.64 3.32 0.21
N ALA A 34 13.65 3.12 1.53
CA ALA A 34 12.41 3.00 2.31
C ALA A 34 11.58 4.31 2.26
N ASP A 35 12.23 5.47 2.24
CA ASP A 35 11.55 6.77 2.12
C ASP A 35 10.86 6.93 0.75
N ASP A 36 11.48 6.39 -0.31
CA ASP A 36 10.84 6.31 -1.62
C ASP A 36 9.59 5.43 -1.59
N ALA A 37 9.65 4.28 -0.91
CA ALA A 37 8.50 3.41 -0.74
C ALA A 37 7.35 4.11 0.00
N ILE A 38 7.64 4.82 1.10
CA ILE A 38 6.63 5.60 1.83
C ILE A 38 6.02 6.66 0.92
N THR A 39 6.84 7.44 0.22
CA THR A 39 6.37 8.54 -0.64
C THR A 39 5.55 8.02 -1.81
N LEU A 40 5.99 6.92 -2.43
CA LEU A 40 5.28 6.25 -3.52
C LEU A 40 3.92 5.70 -3.03
N GLY A 41 3.91 4.99 -1.89
CA GLY A 41 2.69 4.44 -1.29
C GLY A 41 1.66 5.52 -0.94
N LEU A 42 2.10 6.62 -0.32
CA LEU A 42 1.24 7.78 -0.04
C LEU A 42 0.71 8.45 -1.32
N SER A 43 1.51 8.48 -2.38
CA SER A 43 1.09 9.01 -3.68
C SER A 43 0.00 8.15 -4.33
N ILE A 44 0.13 6.81 -4.27
CA ILE A 44 -0.91 5.88 -4.73
C ILE A 44 -2.20 6.11 -3.94
N ARG A 45 -2.12 6.15 -2.60
CA ARG A 45 -3.26 6.44 -1.73
C ARG A 45 -3.94 7.76 -2.10
N LYS A 46 -3.17 8.83 -2.27
CA LYS A 46 -3.69 10.16 -2.64
C LYS A 46 -4.45 10.11 -3.96
N ARG A 47 -3.89 9.45 -4.98
CA ARG A 47 -4.54 9.32 -6.30
C ARG A 47 -5.80 8.47 -6.24
N PHE A 48 -5.79 7.36 -5.51
CA PHE A 48 -6.99 6.54 -5.33
C PHE A 48 -8.11 7.32 -4.64
N ARG A 49 -7.81 8.05 -3.56
CA ARG A 49 -8.80 8.88 -2.86
C ARG A 49 -9.42 9.96 -3.75
N ALA A 50 -8.68 10.48 -4.72
CA ALA A 50 -9.18 11.45 -5.69
C ALA A 50 -9.93 10.80 -6.88
N SER A 51 -9.99 9.47 -6.95
CA SER A 51 -10.63 8.76 -8.05
C SER A 51 -12.14 8.65 -7.85
N SER A 52 -12.87 8.52 -8.97
CA SER A 52 -14.32 8.25 -8.94
C SER A 52 -14.66 6.91 -8.29
N ARG A 53 -13.71 5.97 -8.22
CA ARG A 53 -13.92 4.67 -7.58
C ARG A 53 -14.03 4.80 -6.07
N HIS A 54 -13.15 5.58 -5.46
CA HIS A 54 -13.27 5.87 -4.03
C HIS A 54 -14.56 6.63 -3.72
N GLY A 55 -14.93 7.62 -4.55
CA GLY A 55 -16.21 8.33 -4.41
C GLY A 55 -17.46 7.44 -4.57
N LYS A 56 -17.33 6.22 -5.11
CA LYS A 56 -18.39 5.20 -5.19
C LYS A 56 -18.32 4.19 -4.04
N GLY A 57 -17.58 4.48 -2.97
CA GLY A 57 -17.41 3.60 -1.81
C GLY A 57 -16.58 2.35 -2.10
N LYS A 58 -15.59 2.45 -3.00
CA LYS A 58 -14.58 1.39 -3.17
C LYS A 58 -13.36 1.69 -2.32
N GLY A 59 -12.84 0.65 -1.68
CA GLY A 59 -11.59 0.67 -0.95
C GLY A 59 -10.44 0.10 -1.79
N LEU A 60 -9.23 0.24 -1.26
CA LEU A 60 -7.97 -0.21 -1.86
C LEU A 60 -7.04 -0.68 -0.74
N VAL A 61 -6.35 -1.79 -0.95
CA VAL A 61 -5.19 -2.17 -0.14
C VAL A 61 -3.91 -1.94 -0.94
N ILE A 62 -2.86 -1.46 -0.27
CA ILE A 62 -1.56 -1.12 -0.88
C ILE A 62 -0.48 -1.79 -0.06
N SER A 63 0.52 -2.35 -0.73
CA SER A 63 1.70 -2.93 -0.11
C SER A 63 2.92 -2.65 -0.98
N ILE A 64 4.03 -2.27 -0.35
CA ILE A 64 5.35 -2.19 -0.99
C ILE A 64 6.29 -3.03 -0.16
N GLN A 65 6.88 -4.04 -0.77
CA GLN A 65 7.77 -4.98 -0.11
C GLN A 65 9.05 -5.16 -0.93
N THR A 66 10.18 -5.46 -0.27
CA THR A 66 11.35 -5.96 -0.98
C THR A 66 11.04 -7.33 -1.60
N VAL A 67 11.83 -7.76 -2.59
CA VAL A 67 11.70 -9.13 -3.12
C VAL A 67 11.96 -10.20 -2.06
N ALA A 68 12.75 -9.89 -1.03
CA ALA A 68 12.97 -10.74 0.14
C ALA A 68 11.76 -10.80 1.10
N GLY A 69 10.73 -9.97 0.91
CA GLY A 69 9.51 -9.98 1.70
C GLY A 69 9.49 -9.00 2.88
N HIS A 70 10.44 -8.07 2.99
CA HIS A 70 10.37 -7.02 4.00
C HIS A 70 9.37 -5.95 3.59
N THR A 71 8.37 -5.70 4.44
CA THR A 71 7.37 -4.66 4.21
C THR A 71 7.96 -3.27 4.44
N LEU A 72 7.96 -2.45 3.39
CA LEU A 72 8.39 -1.05 3.42
C LEU A 72 7.21 -0.09 3.58
N PHE A 73 6.04 -0.47 3.08
CA PHE A 73 4.79 0.28 3.22
C PHE A 73 3.60 -0.67 3.17
N SER A 74 2.59 -0.45 4.01
CA SER A 74 1.32 -1.16 3.98
C SER A 74 0.20 -0.21 4.39
N CYS A 75 -0.88 -0.16 3.60
CA CYS A 75 -1.97 0.77 3.84
C CYS A 75 -3.29 0.29 3.27
N THR A 76 -4.33 0.32 4.10
CA THR A 76 -5.73 0.23 3.66
C THR A 76 -6.28 1.64 3.42
N VAL A 77 -6.96 1.83 2.31
CA VAL A 77 -7.61 3.08 1.92
C VAL A 77 -9.10 2.82 1.76
N GLY A 78 -9.89 3.40 2.64
CA GLY A 78 -11.33 3.18 2.63
C GLY A 78 -12.05 3.66 3.88
N ASP A 79 -13.37 3.65 3.81
CA ASP A 79 -14.29 3.93 4.91
C ASP A 79 -14.71 2.60 5.54
N LEU A 80 -13.89 2.09 6.45
CA LEU A 80 -14.06 0.79 7.15
C LEU A 80 -15.32 0.71 8.06
N GLY A 81 -16.19 1.72 8.01
CA GLY A 81 -17.37 1.86 8.84
C GLY A 81 -18.41 2.80 8.24
N HIS A 82 -18.62 2.76 6.92
CA HIS A 82 -19.66 3.57 6.30
C HIS A 82 -21.04 3.27 6.95
N PRO A 83 -21.88 4.27 7.27
CA PRO A 83 -23.15 4.08 7.99
C PRO A 83 -24.13 3.11 7.32
N SER A 84 -23.94 2.80 6.04
CA SER A 84 -24.70 1.80 5.29
C SER A 84 -24.25 0.35 5.54
N GLY A 85 -23.23 0.11 6.37
CA GLY A 85 -22.70 -1.23 6.68
C GLY A 85 -21.93 -1.90 5.53
N ILE A 86 -21.63 -1.16 4.46
CA ILE A 86 -20.87 -1.68 3.31
C ILE A 86 -19.38 -1.48 3.60
N SER A 87 -18.65 -2.57 3.82
CA SER A 87 -17.18 -2.55 3.84
C SER A 87 -16.67 -2.33 2.42
N ASP A 88 -15.84 -1.32 2.23
CA ASP A 88 -15.31 -0.97 0.93
C ASP A 88 -14.07 -1.79 0.53
N VAL A 89 -13.48 -2.50 1.50
CA VAL A 89 -12.43 -3.51 1.33
C VAL A 89 -12.99 -4.89 1.71
N SER A 90 -12.79 -5.89 0.83
CA SER A 90 -13.23 -7.27 1.10
C SER A 90 -12.24 -8.02 1.99
N LEU A 91 -12.70 -9.06 2.69
CA LEU A 91 -11.85 -9.93 3.50
C LEU A 91 -10.70 -10.56 2.70
N ASP A 92 -10.96 -10.87 1.42
CA ASP A 92 -9.98 -11.49 0.54
C ASP A 92 -9.03 -10.50 -0.15
N SER A 93 -9.17 -9.18 0.11
CA SER A 93 -8.39 -8.16 -0.59
C SER A 93 -6.88 -8.31 -0.33
N TRP A 94 -6.48 -8.59 0.92
CA TRP A 94 -5.08 -8.84 1.26
C TRP A 94 -4.57 -10.15 0.67
N ALA A 95 -5.39 -11.21 0.65
CA ALA A 95 -5.02 -12.48 0.02
C ALA A 95 -4.80 -12.33 -1.48
N CYS A 96 -5.67 -11.58 -2.18
CA CYS A 96 -5.48 -11.26 -3.59
C CYS A 96 -4.21 -10.43 -3.81
N LEU A 97 -3.96 -9.43 -2.96
CA LEU A 97 -2.76 -8.60 -3.03
C LEU A 97 -1.48 -9.42 -2.87
N GLU A 98 -1.42 -10.33 -1.90
CA GLU A 98 -0.26 -11.22 -1.70
C GLU A 98 -0.09 -12.21 -2.86
N GLY A 99 -1.19 -12.67 -3.45
CA GLY A 99 -1.16 -13.47 -4.68
C GLY A 99 -0.49 -12.71 -5.84
N MET A 100 -0.88 -11.45 -6.06
CA MET A 100 -0.25 -10.62 -7.10
C MET A 100 1.23 -10.36 -6.83
N ILE A 101 1.62 -10.10 -5.58
CA ILE A 101 3.03 -9.96 -5.20
C ILE A 101 3.80 -11.26 -5.50
N SER A 102 3.22 -12.41 -5.19
CA SER A 102 3.82 -13.71 -5.45
C SER A 102 4.00 -13.97 -6.95
N VAL A 103 3.07 -13.51 -7.80
CA VAL A 103 3.25 -13.52 -9.27
C VAL A 103 4.49 -12.74 -9.67
N VAL A 104 4.64 -11.51 -9.17
CA VAL A 104 5.79 -10.65 -9.51
C VAL A 104 7.09 -11.28 -9.02
N LYS A 105 7.13 -11.81 -7.79
CA LYS A 105 8.33 -12.47 -7.24
C LYS A 105 8.76 -13.69 -8.05
N ARG A 106 7.81 -14.49 -8.57
CA ARG A 106 8.12 -15.68 -9.39
C ARG A 106 8.48 -15.36 -10.83
N THR A 107 7.82 -14.38 -11.43
CA THR A 107 7.93 -14.10 -12.88
C THR A 107 8.82 -12.91 -13.20
N SER A 108 9.16 -12.08 -12.22
CA SER A 108 9.81 -10.78 -12.38
C SER A 108 9.05 -9.77 -13.26
N HIS A 109 7.79 -10.06 -13.57
CA HIS A 109 6.92 -9.21 -14.39
C HIS A 109 5.72 -8.72 -13.59
N SER A 110 5.11 -7.63 -14.02
CA SER A 110 3.88 -7.12 -13.41
C SER A 110 2.79 -8.17 -13.47
N SER A 111 1.95 -8.21 -12.42
CA SER A 111 0.85 -9.17 -12.37
C SER A 111 -0.15 -8.94 -13.51
N TYR A 112 -0.24 -7.71 -14.02
CA TYR A 112 -1.06 -7.35 -15.18
C TYR A 112 -0.49 -7.90 -16.50
N TYR A 113 0.82 -7.80 -16.73
CA TYR A 113 1.46 -8.45 -17.88
C TYR A 113 1.18 -9.95 -17.90
N VAL A 114 1.34 -10.60 -16.74
CA VAL A 114 1.10 -12.04 -16.61
C VAL A 114 -0.36 -12.39 -16.86
N GLU A 115 -1.30 -11.65 -16.25
CA GLU A 115 -2.74 -11.82 -16.48
C GLU A 115 -3.08 -11.74 -17.98
N LYS A 116 -2.63 -10.67 -18.65
CA LYS A 116 -2.93 -10.44 -20.07
C LYS A 116 -2.24 -11.41 -21.00
N GLY A 117 -1.01 -11.81 -20.69
CA GLY A 117 -0.32 -12.89 -21.42
C GLY A 117 -1.07 -14.23 -21.30
N MET A 118 -1.56 -14.55 -20.10
CA MET A 118 -2.36 -15.76 -19.87
C MET A 118 -3.68 -15.74 -20.64
N SER A 119 -4.43 -14.63 -20.56
CA SER A 119 -5.68 -14.46 -21.32
C SER A 119 -5.46 -14.55 -22.82
N ALA A 120 -4.41 -13.92 -23.36
CA ALA A 120 -4.07 -13.99 -24.78
C ALA A 120 -3.70 -15.40 -25.26
N MET A 121 -3.08 -16.21 -24.40
CA MET A 121 -2.72 -17.60 -24.69
C MET A 121 -3.85 -18.61 -24.41
N GLY A 122 -4.96 -18.18 -23.79
CA GLY A 122 -6.01 -19.07 -23.31
C GLY A 122 -5.54 -20.07 -22.24
N LYS A 123 -4.49 -19.72 -21.48
CA LYS A 123 -3.90 -20.59 -20.44
C LYS A 123 -4.41 -20.25 -19.05
N THR A 124 -4.63 -21.29 -18.24
CA THR A 124 -4.97 -21.13 -16.81
C THR A 124 -3.71 -20.94 -15.95
N ALA A 125 -3.89 -20.45 -14.72
CA ALA A 125 -2.80 -20.29 -13.75
C ALA A 125 -2.03 -21.60 -13.52
N LYS A 126 -2.77 -22.71 -13.42
CA LYS A 126 -2.23 -24.07 -13.32
C LYS A 126 -1.30 -24.44 -14.47
N GLN A 127 -1.68 -24.11 -15.70
CA GLN A 127 -0.88 -24.40 -16.89
C GLN A 127 0.39 -23.54 -16.98
N MET A 128 0.49 -22.50 -16.15
CA MET A 128 1.67 -21.64 -16.02
C MET A 128 2.52 -21.99 -14.77
N GLY A 129 2.18 -23.07 -14.05
CA GLY A 129 2.89 -23.47 -12.83
C GLY A 129 2.63 -22.56 -11.63
N LEU A 130 1.53 -21.79 -11.64
CA LEU A 130 1.07 -20.99 -10.51
C LEU A 130 0.08 -21.81 -9.66
N ASP A 131 0.04 -21.53 -8.37
CA ASP A 131 -0.85 -22.22 -7.43
C ASP A 131 -2.32 -22.09 -7.86
N ASP A 132 -3.08 -23.19 -7.80
CA ASP A 132 -4.46 -23.29 -8.33
C ASP A 132 -5.43 -22.30 -7.66
N ASN A 133 -5.13 -21.88 -6.42
CA ASN A 133 -5.94 -20.93 -5.66
C ASN A 133 -5.55 -19.46 -5.89
N MET A 134 -4.49 -19.21 -6.66
CA MET A 134 -3.96 -17.86 -6.83
C MET A 134 -4.64 -17.16 -8.01
N ARG A 135 -5.55 -16.25 -7.71
CA ARG A 135 -6.16 -15.37 -8.72
C ARG A 135 -5.12 -14.37 -9.21
N VAL A 136 -4.71 -14.50 -10.47
CA VAL A 136 -3.84 -13.51 -11.13
C VAL A 136 -4.71 -12.31 -11.49
N SER A 137 -4.35 -11.14 -10.97
CA SER A 137 -5.01 -9.86 -11.26
C SER A 137 -3.95 -8.78 -11.42
N GLY A 138 -4.23 -7.75 -12.18
CA GLY A 138 -3.41 -6.55 -12.30
C GLY A 138 -3.40 -5.73 -11.03
N GLY A 139 -2.29 -5.01 -10.81
CA GLY A 139 -2.13 -4.16 -9.64
C GLY A 139 -0.78 -4.30 -8.94
N ALA A 140 0.03 -5.32 -9.25
CA ALA A 140 1.41 -5.44 -8.76
C ALA A 140 2.42 -5.16 -9.87
N PHE A 141 3.42 -4.34 -9.56
CA PHE A 141 4.45 -3.87 -10.49
C PHE A 141 5.86 -4.03 -9.89
N PRO A 142 6.82 -4.58 -10.65
CA PRO A 142 8.20 -4.74 -10.19
C PRO A 142 8.95 -3.42 -10.15
N ILE A 143 9.69 -3.17 -9.07
CA ILE A 143 10.60 -2.03 -8.93
C ILE A 143 11.99 -2.46 -9.37
N TRP A 144 12.41 -1.94 -10.52
CA TRP A 144 13.71 -2.20 -11.13
C TRP A 144 14.68 -1.04 -10.88
N LEU A 145 15.95 -1.37 -10.70
CA LEU A 145 17.02 -0.38 -10.78
C LEU A 145 17.62 -0.33 -12.19
N GLU A 146 18.06 0.84 -12.63
CA GLU A 146 18.75 1.02 -13.91
C GLU A 146 20.07 0.23 -13.97
N ASN A 147 20.76 0.12 -12.82
CA ASN A 147 22.07 -0.53 -12.68
C ASN A 147 22.01 -1.97 -12.15
N ALA A 148 20.83 -2.54 -11.90
CA ALA A 148 20.68 -3.92 -11.43
C ALA A 148 19.64 -4.68 -12.29
N PRO A 149 20.04 -5.22 -13.46
CA PRO A 149 19.11 -5.85 -14.40
C PRO A 149 18.77 -7.31 -14.06
N CYS A 150 19.38 -7.92 -13.05
CA CYS A 150 19.23 -9.34 -12.76
C CYS A 150 17.90 -9.69 -12.08
N CYS A 151 17.39 -8.83 -11.21
CA CYS A 151 16.09 -9.01 -10.56
C CYS A 151 15.52 -7.66 -10.11
N PRO A 152 14.18 -7.54 -9.99
CA PRO A 152 13.60 -6.40 -9.29
C PRO A 152 14.04 -6.42 -7.82
N ILE A 153 14.14 -5.25 -7.20
CA ILE A 153 14.56 -5.11 -5.80
C ILE A 153 13.37 -5.06 -4.83
N ALA A 154 12.20 -4.65 -5.34
CA ALA A 154 10.97 -4.51 -4.59
C ALA A 154 9.77 -4.70 -5.50
N VAL A 155 8.60 -4.84 -4.90
CA VAL A 155 7.30 -4.95 -5.56
C VAL A 155 6.37 -3.92 -4.94
N VAL A 156 5.71 -3.12 -5.78
CA VAL A 156 4.59 -2.26 -5.36
C VAL A 156 3.29 -2.90 -5.85
N ALA A 157 2.34 -3.07 -4.94
CA ALA A 157 1.05 -3.68 -5.24
C ALA A 157 -0.10 -2.84 -4.69
N ALA A 158 -1.18 -2.76 -5.45
CA ALA A 158 -2.43 -2.16 -5.03
C ALA A 158 -3.60 -3.01 -5.53
N TYR A 159 -4.61 -3.24 -4.68
CA TYR A 159 -5.77 -4.07 -5.02
C TYR A 159 -7.07 -3.45 -4.55
N SER A 160 -8.02 -3.29 -5.46
CA SER A 160 -9.37 -2.81 -5.19
C SER A 160 -10.45 -3.60 -5.97
N GLY A 161 -10.04 -4.72 -6.58
CA GLY A 161 -10.90 -5.58 -7.39
C GLY A 161 -11.06 -5.17 -8.85
N SER A 162 -10.31 -4.17 -9.36
CA SER A 162 -10.33 -3.80 -10.78
C SER A 162 -8.92 -3.87 -11.36
N SER A 163 -8.57 -5.02 -11.94
CA SER A 163 -7.21 -5.32 -12.45
C SER A 163 -6.61 -4.19 -13.29
N GLN A 164 -7.36 -3.72 -14.31
CA GLN A 164 -6.88 -2.69 -15.22
C GLN A 164 -6.71 -1.32 -14.52
N ASP A 165 -7.65 -0.95 -13.64
CA ASP A 165 -7.57 0.33 -12.92
C ASP A 165 -6.44 0.31 -11.90
N ASP A 166 -6.25 -0.82 -11.20
CA ASP A 166 -5.20 -1.03 -10.22
C ASP A 166 -3.81 -0.97 -10.88
N HIS A 167 -3.63 -1.64 -12.01
CA HIS A 167 -2.41 -1.53 -12.83
C HIS A 167 -2.14 -0.10 -13.25
N ASN A 168 -3.13 0.56 -13.83
CA ASN A 168 -2.99 1.94 -14.31
C ASN A 168 -2.67 2.90 -13.16
N LEU A 169 -3.29 2.74 -11.99
CA LEU A 169 -3.02 3.54 -10.81
C LEU A 169 -1.55 3.41 -10.39
N VAL A 170 -1.06 2.17 -10.26
CA VAL A 170 0.31 1.90 -9.83
C VAL A 170 1.31 2.40 -10.87
N VAL A 171 1.18 1.99 -12.13
CA VAL A 171 2.14 2.32 -13.18
C VAL A 171 2.23 3.81 -13.44
N ASN A 172 1.09 4.52 -13.53
CA ASN A 172 1.11 5.97 -13.72
C ASN A 172 1.75 6.68 -12.52
N THR A 173 1.56 6.16 -11.30
CA THR A 173 2.20 6.75 -10.11
C THR A 173 3.70 6.51 -10.12
N VAL A 174 4.16 5.29 -10.44
CA VAL A 174 5.59 4.96 -10.58
C VAL A 174 6.25 5.84 -11.65
N ARG A 175 5.65 5.94 -12.84
CA ARG A 175 6.15 6.79 -13.92
C ARG A 175 6.33 8.24 -13.48
N ASP A 176 5.29 8.81 -12.87
CA ASP A 176 5.31 10.22 -12.48
C ASP A 176 6.29 10.46 -11.31
N TYR A 177 6.44 9.47 -10.41
CA TYR A 177 7.41 9.51 -9.33
C TYR A 177 8.85 9.50 -9.84
N ILE A 178 9.19 8.61 -10.77
CA ILE A 178 10.52 8.56 -11.41
C ILE A 178 10.82 9.87 -12.15
N LYS A 179 9.84 10.40 -12.89
CA LYS A 179 9.98 11.72 -13.56
C LYS A 179 10.25 12.84 -12.55
N LYS A 180 9.61 12.81 -11.38
CA LYS A 180 9.84 13.77 -10.31
C LYS A 180 11.26 13.63 -9.73
N LEU A 181 11.72 12.41 -9.45
CA LEU A 181 13.07 12.16 -8.93
C LEU A 181 14.14 12.72 -9.86
N ARG A 182 14.04 12.47 -11.18
CA ARG A 182 14.99 13.00 -12.17
C ARG A 182 15.06 14.53 -12.19
N ARG A 183 13.90 15.20 -12.10
CA ARG A 183 13.85 16.67 -12.03
C ARG A 183 14.49 17.22 -10.76
N SER A 184 14.36 16.51 -9.63
CA SER A 184 15.01 16.91 -8.38
C SER A 184 16.52 16.72 -8.43
N SER A 185 17.01 15.70 -9.14
CA SER A 185 18.45 15.45 -9.32
C SER A 185 19.11 16.45 -10.28
N ASP A 186 18.38 16.91 -11.30
CA ASP A 186 18.88 17.87 -12.30
C ASP A 186 18.77 19.34 -11.86
N ALA A 187 18.16 19.62 -10.71
CA ALA A 187 18.13 20.97 -10.17
C ALA A 187 19.58 21.36 -9.76
N PRO A 188 20.19 22.41 -10.36
CA PRO A 188 21.49 22.88 -9.91
C PRO A 188 21.36 23.22 -8.43
N GLY A 189 22.24 22.62 -7.62
CA GLY A 189 22.16 22.66 -6.17
C GLY A 189 21.74 24.04 -5.69
N LEU A 190 20.59 24.10 -5.02
CA LEU A 190 20.20 25.28 -4.26
C LEU A 190 21.37 25.56 -3.33
N SER A 191 22.12 26.61 -3.64
CA SER A 191 23.07 27.21 -2.71
C SER A 191 22.31 27.39 -1.41
N MET A 192 22.85 26.78 -0.36
CA MET A 192 22.41 27.01 1.01
C MET A 192 22.16 28.51 1.19
N PRO A 193 20.97 28.95 1.65
CA PRO A 193 20.82 30.33 2.04
C PRO A 193 21.86 30.60 3.12
N GLU A 194 22.66 31.61 2.85
CA GLU A 194 23.66 32.20 3.73
C GLU A 194 23.11 32.28 5.16
N PRO A 195 23.89 31.90 6.20
CA PRO A 195 23.40 31.96 7.58
C PRO A 195 23.04 33.42 7.90
N SER A 196 21.73 33.68 8.05
CA SER A 196 21.23 34.99 8.43
C SER A 196 21.90 35.41 9.73
N GLN A 197 22.66 36.50 9.67
CA GLN A 197 23.22 37.13 10.85
C GLN A 197 22.10 37.50 11.83
N GLY A 198 22.22 36.99 13.06
CA GLY A 198 21.74 37.64 14.28
C GLY A 198 20.23 37.72 14.49
N LEU A 199 19.64 36.68 15.06
CA LEU A 199 18.55 36.85 16.02
C LEU A 199 19.13 36.78 17.43
N PRO A 200 18.85 37.73 18.32
CA PRO A 200 19.34 37.66 19.70
C PRO A 200 18.72 36.45 20.40
N HIS A 201 19.57 35.65 21.02
CA HIS A 201 19.16 34.54 21.89
C HIS A 201 18.25 35.06 23.00
N ARG A 202 16.96 34.74 22.90
CA ARG A 202 16.01 34.96 23.99
C ARG A 202 16.11 33.75 24.95
N PRO A 203 16.45 33.94 26.23
CA PRO A 203 16.64 32.83 27.16
C PRO A 203 15.32 32.08 27.41
N ILE A 204 15.43 30.75 27.53
CA ILE A 204 14.34 29.77 27.75
C ILE A 204 13.45 30.09 28.96
N SER A 205 13.91 30.93 29.89
CA SER A 205 13.14 31.34 31.08
C SER A 205 11.89 32.16 30.76
N GLU A 206 11.78 32.82 29.62
CA GLU A 206 10.57 33.58 29.25
C GLU A 206 9.44 32.70 28.68
N TRP A 207 9.73 31.51 28.13
CA TRP A 207 8.69 30.60 27.61
C TRP A 207 7.85 29.95 28.72
N VAL A 208 8.41 29.78 29.91
CA VAL A 208 7.76 29.06 31.02
C VAL A 208 6.69 29.92 31.70
N SER A 209 6.75 31.24 31.58
CA SER A 209 5.79 32.17 32.19
C SER A 209 4.50 32.37 31.36
N GLU A 210 4.52 32.11 30.05
CA GLU A 210 3.33 32.21 29.18
C GLU A 210 2.45 30.94 29.17
N LEU A 211 2.96 29.80 29.67
CA LEU A 211 2.24 28.53 29.70
C LEU A 211 1.45 28.27 31.00
N GLY A 212 1.31 29.27 31.88
CA GLY A 212 0.35 29.21 32.98
C GLY A 212 0.56 28.08 33.99
N PHE A 213 1.76 27.50 34.09
CA PHE A 213 2.12 26.57 35.17
C PHE A 213 2.50 27.36 36.42
N GLY A 214 1.50 27.93 37.07
CA GLY A 214 1.62 28.48 38.40
C GLY A 214 2.00 27.39 39.40
N ALA A 215 3.09 27.63 40.13
CA ALA A 215 3.45 26.88 41.32
C ALA A 215 2.31 27.00 42.35
N GLY A 216 1.67 25.87 42.64
CA GLY A 216 0.61 25.74 43.62
C GLY A 216 0.83 24.46 44.43
N ASP A 217 1.56 24.62 45.52
CA ASP A 217 1.74 23.64 46.58
C ASP A 217 0.38 23.36 47.25
N GLN A 218 -0.14 22.13 47.15
CA GLN A 218 -1.19 21.63 48.04
C GLN A 218 -1.25 20.08 48.02
N PRO A 219 -1.38 19.43 49.19
CA PRO A 219 -1.23 17.98 49.32
C PRO A 219 -2.49 17.22 48.90
N LEU A 220 -2.28 16.09 48.21
CA LEU A 220 -3.29 15.12 47.80
C LEU A 220 -4.07 14.60 49.02
N ARG A 221 -5.36 14.97 49.11
CA ARG A 221 -6.34 14.32 49.98
C ARG A 221 -6.94 13.10 49.25
N HIS A 222 -6.76 11.92 49.85
CA HIS A 222 -7.54 10.72 49.57
C HIS A 222 -9.03 10.93 49.92
N PRO A 223 -9.96 10.40 49.11
CA PRO A 223 -11.27 10.00 49.60
C PRO A 223 -11.31 8.47 49.74
N GLU A 224 -11.59 8.02 50.95
CA GLU A 224 -12.04 6.66 51.29
C GLU A 224 -13.41 6.35 50.70
N GLY A 225 -13.64 5.07 50.38
CA GLY A 225 -14.92 4.40 50.61
C GLY A 225 -15.87 4.22 49.41
N SER A 226 -15.95 2.98 48.90
CA SER A 226 -17.19 2.20 48.69
C SER A 226 -16.91 1.07 47.67
N LEU A 227 -16.54 -0.13 48.13
CA LEU A 227 -17.45 -1.26 48.43
C LEU A 227 -18.17 -1.79 47.18
N TYR A 228 -17.57 -2.78 46.51
CA TYR A 228 -18.30 -3.79 45.75
C TYR A 228 -17.71 -5.16 46.09
N ASP A 229 -18.61 -6.02 46.58
CA ASP A 229 -18.40 -7.31 47.19
C ASP A 229 -17.71 -8.34 46.29
N HIS A 230 -16.79 -9.07 46.91
CA HIS A 230 -16.36 -10.40 46.50
C HIS A 230 -17.50 -11.39 46.80
N HIS A 231 -18.07 -12.01 45.77
CA HIS A 231 -18.72 -13.32 45.93
C HIS A 231 -17.84 -14.40 45.31
N GLU A 232 -17.03 -15.01 46.18
CA GLU A 232 -16.53 -16.37 46.00
C GLU A 232 -17.72 -17.34 46.07
N HIS A 233 -17.87 -18.18 45.05
CA HIS A 233 -18.62 -19.42 45.15
C HIS A 233 -17.63 -20.58 45.09
N HIS A 234 -17.47 -21.23 46.23
CA HIS A 234 -16.73 -22.46 46.43
C HIS A 234 -17.75 -23.52 46.89
N GLU A 235 -17.92 -24.60 46.12
CA GLU A 235 -18.47 -25.91 46.54
C GLU A 235 -18.24 -26.87 45.35
N HIS A 236 -17.21 -27.72 45.34
CA HIS A 236 -17.05 -29.06 45.94
C HIS A 236 -17.82 -30.22 45.26
N HIS A 237 -17.03 -31.17 44.74
CA HIS A 237 -17.27 -32.61 44.46
C HIS A 237 -18.42 -32.98 43.50
N GLU A 238 -18.28 -33.92 42.56
CA GLU A 238 -17.87 -35.31 42.77
C GLU A 238 -17.07 -35.90 41.60
N ASP A 239 -16.16 -36.80 41.97
CA ASP A 239 -15.45 -37.74 41.13
C ASP A 239 -16.41 -38.74 40.47
N HIS A 240 -16.20 -39.06 39.19
CA HIS A 240 -16.52 -40.40 38.71
C HIS A 240 -15.50 -40.86 37.67
N GLU A 241 -14.55 -41.61 38.21
CA GLU A 241 -13.68 -42.56 37.54
C GLU A 241 -14.53 -43.63 36.83
N HIS A 242 -14.35 -43.83 35.53
CA HIS A 242 -14.64 -45.13 34.92
C HIS A 242 -13.61 -45.50 33.86
N LYS A 243 -12.83 -46.50 34.26
CA LYS A 243 -11.89 -47.31 33.50
C LYS A 243 -12.64 -48.52 32.91
N GLU A 244 -12.18 -48.92 31.73
CA GLU A 244 -12.18 -50.29 31.16
C GLU A 244 -13.52 -50.98 30.86
N GLN A 245 -13.80 -51.13 29.56
CA GLN A 245 -13.70 -52.41 28.84
C GLN A 245 -13.45 -52.19 27.35
#